data_AF-A0A0U2VZZ7-F1
#
_entry.id   AF-A0A0U2VZZ7-F1
#
_cell.length_a   1.000
_cell.length_b   1.000
_cell.length_c   1.000
_cell.angle_alpha   90.00
_cell.angle_beta   90.00
_cell.angle_gamma   90.00
#
_symmetry.space_group_name_H-M   'P 1'
#
loop_
_entity.id
_entity.type
_entity.pdbx_description
1 polymer ?
#
loop_
_entity_poly.entity_id
_entity_poly.type
_entity_poly.pdbx_seq_one_letter_code
_entity_poly.pdbx_strand_id
1 'polypeptide(L)' 'MNLDNVIIKENTAFLYMGGGIASQQSGLTLANVTISGNTAASFGGGGIFSLGDNLSMTDVTVSENIATFKLMRGVTYERE' A
#
# COMPACT_ATOMS: atom_id res chain seq x y z
N MET A 1 -12.72 6.04 6.17
CA MET A 1 -11.69 6.13 7.24
C MET A 1 -11.02 7.50 7.22
N ASN A 2 -10.76 8.10 8.39
CA ASN A 2 -10.01 9.35 8.52
C ASN A 2 -8.79 9.13 9.43
N LEU A 3 -7.59 9.49 8.96
CA LEU A 3 -6.34 9.38 9.70
C LEU A 3 -5.64 10.74 9.71
N ASP A 4 -5.25 11.20 10.90
CA ASP A 4 -4.57 12.47 11.10
C ASP A 4 -3.36 12.28 12.02
N ASN A 5 -2.21 12.82 11.59
CA ASN A 5 -0.95 12.81 12.35
C ASN A 5 -0.50 11.41 12.80
N VAL A 6 -0.43 10.48 11.84
CA VAL A 6 -0.01 9.08 12.10
C VAL A 6 1.13 8.64 11.18
N ILE A 7 1.90 7.66 11.67
CA ILE A 7 2.95 6.98 10.90
C ILE A 7 2.53 5.52 10.72
N ILE A 8 2.45 5.08 9.47
CA ILE A 8 2.14 3.71 9.08
C ILE A 8 3.36 3.16 8.38
N LYS A 9 4.11 2.31 9.07
CA LYS A 9 5.38 1.83 8.54
C LYS A 9 5.64 0.36 8.80
N GLU A 10 6.45 -0.23 7.94
CA GLU A 10 6.99 -1.60 8.09
C GLU A 10 5.90 -2.69 8.17
N ASN A 11 4.72 -2.44 7.60
CA ASN A 11 3.64 -3.43 7.53
C ASN A 11 3.79 -4.29 6.28
N THR A 12 3.28 -5.54 6.35
CA THR A 12 3.25 -6.45 5.19
C THR A 12 1.86 -7.03 5.01
N ALA A 13 1.31 -6.95 3.80
CA ALA A 13 0.04 -7.55 3.42
C ALA A 13 0.23 -8.59 2.31
N PHE A 14 -0.52 -9.70 2.36
CA PHE A 14 -0.26 -10.85 1.48
C PHE A 14 -1.15 -10.94 0.23
N LEU A 15 -2.43 -10.55 0.30
CA LEU A 15 -3.38 -10.74 -0.80
C LEU A 15 -4.33 -9.53 -0.94
N TYR A 16 -4.38 -8.94 -2.14
CA TYR A 16 -5.34 -7.89 -2.55
C TYR A 16 -5.53 -6.71 -1.58
N MET A 17 -4.48 -6.37 -0.83
CA MET A 17 -4.49 -5.35 0.22
C MET A 17 -3.27 -4.45 0.05
N GLY A 18 -3.38 -3.20 0.48
CA GLY A 18 -2.23 -2.31 0.54
C GLY A 18 -1.31 -2.74 1.68
N GLY A 19 0.01 -2.63 1.48
CA GLY A 19 0.96 -3.07 2.50
C GLY A 19 0.80 -2.33 3.82
N GLY A 20 0.40 -1.05 3.80
CA GLY A 20 0.06 -0.26 4.98
C GLY A 20 -1.44 0.00 5.14
N ILE A 21 -2.13 0.45 4.09
CA ILE A 21 -3.57 0.78 4.13
C ILE A 21 -4.31 0.06 3.02
N ALA A 22 -5.41 -0.61 3.37
CA ALA A 22 -6.40 -1.08 2.42
C ALA A 22 -7.75 -0.41 2.70
N SER A 23 -8.29 0.30 1.70
CA SER A 23 -9.60 0.94 1.76
C SER A 23 -10.43 0.58 0.52
N GLN A 24 -11.68 0.19 0.73
CA GLN A 24 -12.63 -0.12 -0.33
C GLN A 24 -13.98 0.53 0.00
N GLN A 25 -14.45 1.41 -0.89
CA GLN A 25 -15.79 2.02 -0.86
C GLN A 25 -16.20 2.69 0.47
N SER A 26 -15.25 3.23 1.25
CA SER A 26 -15.49 3.84 2.57
C SER A 26 -15.05 5.32 2.71
N GLY A 27 -14.50 5.92 1.66
CA GLY A 27 -13.81 7.22 1.62
C GLY A 27 -12.56 7.22 2.50
N LEU A 28 -11.38 7.49 1.96
CA LEU A 28 -10.14 7.55 2.74
C LEU A 28 -9.62 8.98 2.77
N THR A 29 -9.57 9.58 3.95
CA THR A 29 -8.96 10.90 4.18
C THR A 29 -7.71 10.74 5.03
N LEU A 30 -6.59 11.29 4.54
CA LEU A 30 -5.29 11.28 5.20
C LEU A 30 -4.81 12.73 5.35
N ALA A 31 -4.46 13.12 6.58
CA ALA A 31 -3.84 14.41 6.89
C ALA A 31 -2.58 14.20 7.72
N ASN A 32 -1.46 14.84 7.37
CA ASN A 32 -0.21 14.75 8.13
C ASN A 32 0.27 13.30 8.35
N VAL A 33 0.15 12.46 7.33
CA VAL A 33 0.43 11.02 7.44
C VAL A 33 1.75 10.66 6.76
N THR A 34 2.54 9.81 7.40
CA THR A 34 3.70 9.16 6.75
C THR A 34 3.43 7.68 6.56
N ILE A 35 3.48 7.19 5.32
CA ILE A 35 3.33 5.78 4.97
C ILE A 35 4.66 5.31 4.36
N SER A 36 5.44 4.50 5.09
CA SER A 36 6.78 4.12 4.63
C SER A 36 7.21 2.68 4.92
N GLY A 37 8.04 2.11 4.05
CA GLY A 37 8.59 0.77 4.27
C GLY A 37 7.55 -0.35 4.29
N ASN A 38 6.32 -0.11 3.80
CA ASN A 38 5.29 -1.14 3.78
C ASN A 38 5.39 -2.01 2.53
N THR A 39 4.99 -3.27 2.62
CA THR A 39 5.11 -4.25 1.54
C THR A 39 3.77 -4.93 1.24
N ALA A 40 3.40 -5.01 -0.03
CA ALA A 40 2.29 -5.85 -0.50
C ALA A 40 2.85 -7.02 -1.34
N ALA A 41 2.53 -8.26 -0.97
CA ALA A 41 3.10 -9.47 -1.56
C ALA A 41 2.40 -9.94 -2.85
N SER A 42 1.38 -9.22 -3.33
CA SER A 42 0.51 -9.63 -4.44
C SER A 42 -0.06 -8.40 -5.17
N PHE A 43 -1.29 -8.48 -5.69
CA PHE A 43 -1.95 -7.46 -6.52
C PHE A 43 -2.29 -6.13 -5.81
N GLY A 44 -1.82 -5.91 -4.58
CA GLY A 44 -2.06 -4.69 -3.82
C GLY A 44 -0.98 -3.63 -4.02
N GLY A 45 -1.25 -2.40 -3.59
CA GLY A 45 -0.24 -1.32 -3.57
C GLY A 45 0.72 -1.47 -2.40
N GLY A 46 2.01 -1.22 -2.59
CA GLY A 46 3.01 -1.41 -1.53
C GLY A 46 2.69 -0.64 -0.25
N GLY A 47 2.17 0.58 -0.39
CA GLY A 47 1.74 1.41 0.74
C GLY A 47 0.22 1.43 0.90
N ILE A 48 -0.47 1.98 -0.10
CA ILE A 48 -1.93 2.17 -0.08
C ILE A 48 -2.56 1.38 -1.21
N PHE A 49 -3.66 0.69 -0.91
CA PHE A 49 -4.59 0.15 -1.89
C PHE A 49 -5.96 0.75 -1.64
N SER A 50 -6.46 1.53 -2.59
CA SER A 50 -7.75 2.22 -2.52
C SER A 50 -8.57 1.88 -3.78
N LEU A 51 -9.65 1.12 -3.63
CA LEU A 51 -10.49 0.68 -4.76
C LEU A 51 -11.93 1.20 -4.59
N GLY A 52 -12.44 1.87 -5.63
CA GLY A 52 -13.79 2.43 -5.62
C GLY A 52 -13.98 3.52 -4.55
N ASP A 53 -12.89 4.17 -4.14
CA ASP A 53 -12.85 5.10 -3.02
C ASP A 53 -12.47 6.52 -3.43
N ASN A 54 -13.08 7.51 -2.76
CA ASN A 54 -12.59 8.88 -2.79
C ASN A 54 -11.42 9.00 -1.82
N LEU A 55 -10.21 9.11 -2.36
CA LEU A 55 -8.98 9.31 -1.61
C LEU A 55 -8.63 10.80 -1.55
N SER A 56 -8.61 11.37 -0.34
CA SER A 56 -8.13 12.73 -0.07
C SER A 56 -6.84 12.66 0.75
N MET A 57 -5.80 13.38 0.31
CA MET A 57 -4.49 13.40 0.96
C MET A 57 -3.98 14.84 1.08
N THR A 58 -3.73 15.26 2.30
CA THR A 58 -3.12 16.57 2.61
C THR A 58 -1.88 16.33 3.48
N ASP A 59 -0.74 16.88 3.07
CA ASP A 59 0.52 16.74 3.82
C ASP A 59 0.90 15.27 4.10
N VAL A 60 0.76 14.42 3.08
CA VAL A 60 1.06 12.99 3.17
C VAL A 60 2.38 12.66 2.49
N THR A 61 3.24 11.92 3.18
CA THR A 61 4.45 11.33 2.60
C THR A 61 4.26 9.83 2.37
N VAL A 62 4.47 9.36 1.14
CA VAL A 62 4.45 7.92 0.81
C VAL A 62 5.80 7.55 0.21
N SER A 63 6.64 6.81 0.94
CA SER A 63 8.03 6.52 0.54
C SER A 63 8.41 5.06 0.83
N GLU A 64 9.36 4.49 0.08
CA GLU A 64 9.95 3.17 0.39
C GLU A 64 8.94 2.01 0.51
N ASN A 65 7.75 2.14 -0.07
CA ASN A 65 6.76 1.07 -0.05
C ASN A 65 6.89 0.18 -1.29
N ILE A 66 6.77 -1.14 -1.13
CA ILE A 66 7.09 -2.13 -2.17
C ILE A 66 5.85 -2.98 -2.48
N ALA A 67 5.37 -2.95 -3.73
CA ALA A 67 4.46 -3.98 -4.23
C ALA A 67 5.30 -5.08 -4.89
N THR A 68 5.54 -6.19 -4.19
CA THR A 68 6.18 -7.34 -4.82
C THR A 68 5.10 -8.11 -5.55
N PHE A 69 4.99 -7.89 -6.86
CA PHE A 69 4.19 -8.78 -7.70
C PHE A 69 4.90 -10.14 -7.77
N LYS A 70 4.64 -11.00 -6.79
CA LYS A 70 5.11 -12.38 -6.84
C LYS A 70 4.17 -13.10 -7.81
N LEU A 71 4.58 -13.19 -9.07
CA LEU A 71 4.03 -14.20 -9.97
C LEU A 71 4.07 -15.52 -9.19
N MET A 72 2.92 -16.17 -9.01
CA MET A 72 2.88 -17.60 -8.66
C MET A 72 3.39 -18.41 -9.85
N ARG A 73 4.63 -18.16 -10.28
CA ARG A 73 5.32 -18.88 -11.32
C ARG A 73 6.63 -19.32 -10.72
N GLY A 74 6.74 -20.62 -10.46
CA GLY A 74 8.02 -21.31 -10.38
C GLY A 74 8.73 -21.30 -11.74
N VAL A 75 8.99 -20.11 -12.29
CA VAL A 75 9.82 -19.92 -13.48
C VAL A 75 10.70 -18.70 -13.21
N THR A 76 11.92 -18.96 -12.78
CA THR A 76 13.03 -18.02 -12.83
C THR A 76 13.46 -17.89 -14.29
N TYR A 77 13.42 -16.67 -14.84
CA TYR A 77 14.13 -16.37 -16.08
C TYR A 77 15.48 -15.76 -15.68
N GLU A 78 16.54 -16.55 -15.77
CA GLU A 78 17.89 -16.01 -15.81
C GLU A 78 18.10 -15.41 -17.21
N ARG A 79 18.61 -14.17 -17.28
CA ARG A 79 19.08 -13.61 -18.55
C ARG A 79 20.53 -14.02 -18.73
N GLU A 80 20.84 -14.60 -19.89
CA GLU A 80 22.20 -14.61 -20.46
C GLU A 80 22.62 -13.20 -20.89
#